data_AF-A0A1I7WCT7-F1
#
_entry.id   AF-A0A1I7WCT7-F1
#
_cell.length_a   1.000
_cell.length_b   1.000
_cell.length_c   1.000
_cell.angle_alpha   90.00
_cell.angle_beta   90.00
_cell.angle_gamma   90.00
#
_symmetry.space_group_name_H-M   'P 1'
#
loop_
_entity.id
_entity.type
_entity.pdbx_description
1 polymer ?
#
loop_
_entity_poly.entity_id
_entity_poly.type
_entity_poly.pdbx_seq_one_letter_code
_entity_poly.pdbx_strand_id
1 'polypeptide(L)'
;MRDYVDSWYVQLSNDELFKESLKRTSRRSIAALSQSMRQVDWVPFLTRHVVDDFASHLRLYRMATERASFSNNKEGKIGKEDDLLSNFFDFELEMEKNLCRDLLSTTPHYESGNDLHCDLAVYFVLPGKVVIA
;
A
#
# COMPACT_ATOMS: atom_id res chain seq x y z
N MET A 1 -2.02 12.97 16.79
CA MET A 1 -1.61 11.84 17.65
C MET A 1 -2.21 11.92 19.05
N ARG A 2 -2.01 13.01 19.83
CA ARG A 2 -2.62 13.19 21.16
C ARG A 2 -4.15 13.00 21.12
N ASP A 3 -4.86 13.72 20.27
CA ASP A 3 -6.33 13.73 20.37
C ASP A 3 -6.98 12.43 19.87
N TYR A 4 -6.40 11.76 18.87
CA TYR A 4 -6.96 10.53 18.33
C TYR A 4 -6.80 9.36 19.30
N VAL A 5 -5.58 9.11 19.79
CA VAL A 5 -5.32 7.96 20.68
C VAL A 5 -5.84 8.23 22.10
N ASP A 6 -5.70 9.46 22.61
CA ASP A 6 -6.11 9.76 23.99
C ASP A 6 -7.64 9.69 24.16
N SER A 7 -8.42 9.98 23.10
CA SER A 7 -9.88 9.99 23.17
C SER A 7 -10.51 8.62 23.45
N TRP A 8 -9.97 7.54 22.88
CA TRP A 8 -10.47 6.18 23.09
C TRP A 8 -9.62 5.39 24.08
N TYR A 9 -8.31 5.64 24.17
CA TYR A 9 -7.42 4.85 25.02
C TYR A 9 -7.66 5.10 26.51
N VAL A 10 -7.98 6.33 26.90
CA VAL A 10 -8.34 6.68 28.29
C VAL A 10 -9.60 5.92 28.76
N GLN A 11 -10.49 5.54 27.84
CA GLN A 11 -11.69 4.75 28.18
C GLN A 11 -11.36 3.27 28.39
N LEU A 12 -10.23 2.79 27.88
CA LEU A 12 -9.84 1.38 27.88
C LEU A 12 -8.78 1.07 28.96
N SER A 13 -7.85 1.98 29.23
CA SER A 13 -6.77 1.82 30.21
C SER A 13 -6.17 3.17 30.64
N ASN A 14 -5.70 3.24 31.90
CA ASN A 14 -4.95 4.39 32.45
C ASN A 14 -3.42 4.24 32.34
N ASP A 15 -2.95 3.20 31.63
CA ASP A 15 -1.52 2.92 31.52
C ASP A 15 -0.83 3.86 30.51
N GLU A 16 -0.05 4.82 31.02
CA GLU A 16 0.73 5.74 30.17
C GLU A 16 1.91 5.05 29.46
N LEU A 17 2.34 3.86 29.88
CA LEU A 17 3.49 3.16 29.28
C LEU A 17 3.26 2.80 27.81
N PHE A 18 2.04 2.38 27.45
CA PHE A 18 1.67 2.09 26.06
C PHE A 18 1.75 3.35 25.20
N LYS A 19 1.19 4.46 25.70
CA LYS A 19 1.14 5.75 25.01
C LYS A 19 2.52 6.36 24.84
N GLU A 20 3.39 6.24 25.83
CA GLU A 20 4.81 6.62 25.71
C GLU A 20 5.55 5.73 24.70
N SER A 21 5.32 4.43 24.74
CA SER A 21 5.92 3.47 23.80
C SER A 21 5.50 3.76 22.36
N LEU A 22 4.21 4.03 22.12
CA LEU A 22 3.69 4.42 20.81
C LEU A 22 4.30 5.74 20.31
N LYS A 23 4.39 6.76 21.18
CA LYS A 23 5.06 8.04 20.88
C LYS A 23 6.55 7.87 20.60
N ARG A 24 7.21 6.90 21.23
CA ARG A 24 8.64 6.62 21.01
C ARG A 24 8.85 5.87 19.70
N THR A 25 8.04 4.86 19.43
CA THR A 25 8.09 4.08 18.18
C THR A 25 7.79 4.96 16.98
N SER A 26 6.73 5.77 17.04
CA SER A 26 6.39 6.72 15.98
C SER A 26 7.52 7.69 15.65
N ARG A 27 8.11 8.35 16.65
CA ARG A 27 9.25 9.25 16.43
C ARG A 27 10.42 8.54 15.78
N ARG A 28 10.73 7.31 16.20
CA ARG A 28 11.79 6.50 15.57
C ARG A 28 11.46 6.14 14.14
N SER A 29 10.23 5.73 13.84
CA SER A 29 9.78 5.41 12.48
C SER A 29 9.85 6.64 11.57
N ILE A 30 9.38 7.81 12.03
CA ILE A 30 9.47 9.06 11.28
C ILE A 30 10.94 9.45 11.05
N ALA A 31 11.79 9.34 12.06
CA ALA A 31 13.21 9.64 11.93
C ALA A 31 13.90 8.70 10.92
N ALA A 32 13.63 7.40 11.00
CA ALA A 32 14.14 6.41 10.05
C ALA A 32 13.65 6.70 8.63
N LEU A 33 12.35 6.94 8.46
CA LEU A 33 11.75 7.29 7.17
C LEU A 33 12.36 8.57 6.58
N SER A 34 12.50 9.62 7.39
CA SER A 34 13.10 10.89 6.96
C SER A 34 14.56 10.69 6.54
N GLN A 35 15.31 9.87 7.27
CA GLN A 35 16.68 9.54 6.93
C GLN A 35 16.79 8.75 5.63
N SER A 36 15.86 7.81 5.38
CA SER A 36 15.78 7.09 4.10
C SER A 36 15.41 8.02 2.95
N MET A 37 14.40 8.87 3.14
CA MET A 37 13.95 9.87 2.15
C MET A 37 15.05 10.86 1.76
N ARG A 38 15.93 11.24 2.69
CA ARG A 38 17.07 12.13 2.39
C ARG A 38 18.14 11.49 1.51
N GLN A 39 18.20 10.15 1.47
CA GLN A 39 19.17 9.41 0.66
C GLN A 39 18.66 9.17 -0.76
N VAL A 40 17.39 9.48 -1.04
CA VAL A 40 16.80 9.32 -2.37
C VAL A 40 17.12 10.55 -3.22
N ASP A 41 17.64 10.31 -4.42
CA ASP A 41 17.69 11.34 -5.45
C ASP A 41 16.30 11.50 -6.07
N TRP A 42 15.59 12.55 -5.65
CA TRP A 42 14.19 12.78 -6.00
C TRP A 42 13.96 13.02 -7.48
N VAL A 43 14.94 13.58 -8.19
CA VAL A 43 14.75 13.93 -9.61
C VAL A 43 14.65 12.66 -10.46
N PRO A 44 15.66 11.76 -10.51
CA PRO A 44 15.53 10.51 -11.24
C PRO A 44 14.42 9.61 -10.69
N PHE A 45 14.22 9.61 -9.37
CA PHE A 45 13.14 8.86 -8.74
C PHE A 45 11.79 9.22 -9.35
N LEU A 46 11.42 10.51 -9.34
CA LEU A 46 10.11 10.93 -9.81
C LEU A 46 10.00 10.93 -11.33
N THR A 47 11.02 11.38 -12.05
CA THR A 47 10.91 11.56 -13.51
C THR A 47 11.13 10.29 -14.30
N ARG A 48 11.86 9.32 -13.74
CA ARG A 48 12.22 8.08 -14.41
C ARG A 48 11.58 6.89 -13.72
N HIS A 49 11.94 6.61 -12.47
CA HIS A 49 11.51 5.38 -11.81
C HIS A 49 9.98 5.30 -11.66
N VAL A 50 9.36 6.33 -11.09
CA VAL A 50 7.88 6.36 -10.92
C VAL A 50 7.15 6.35 -12.26
N VAL A 51 7.68 7.05 -13.27
CA VAL A 51 7.07 7.10 -14.61
C VAL A 51 7.22 5.77 -15.34
N ASP A 52 8.38 5.13 -15.26
CA ASP A 52 8.66 3.81 -15.84
C ASP A 52 7.78 2.75 -15.18
N ASP A 53 7.60 2.80 -13.86
CA ASP A 53 6.70 1.92 -13.11
C ASP A 53 5.25 2.13 -13.56
N PHE A 54 4.78 3.37 -13.63
CA PHE A 54 3.42 3.67 -14.10
C PHE A 54 3.18 3.21 -15.55
N ALA A 55 4.15 3.45 -16.44
CA ALA A 55 4.09 3.01 -17.83
C ALA A 55 4.04 1.48 -17.93
N SER A 56 4.81 0.79 -17.08
CA SER A 56 4.80 -0.67 -16.99
C SER A 56 3.44 -1.19 -16.53
N HIS A 57 2.87 -0.63 -15.45
CA HIS A 57 1.52 -0.97 -14.99
C HIS A 57 0.45 -0.72 -16.06
N LEU A 58 0.52 0.40 -16.77
CA LEU A 58 -0.41 0.69 -17.87
C LEU A 58 -0.27 -0.33 -19.01
N ARG A 59 0.95 -0.79 -19.30
CA ARG A 59 1.21 -1.84 -20.29
C ARG A 59 0.61 -3.18 -19.83
N LEU A 60 0.84 -3.59 -18.59
CA LEU A 60 0.26 -4.82 -18.03
C LEU A 60 -1.28 -4.76 -18.03
N TYR A 61 -1.86 -3.61 -17.69
CA TYR A 61 -3.31 -3.39 -17.75
C TYR A 61 -3.87 -3.57 -19.16
N ARG A 62 -3.19 -3.00 -20.18
CA ARG A 62 -3.58 -3.19 -21.58
C ARG A 62 -3.52 -4.67 -21.99
N MET A 63 -2.44 -5.38 -21.63
CA MET A 63 -2.29 -6.81 -21.91
C MET A 63 -3.38 -7.66 -21.23
N ALA A 64 -3.69 -7.37 -19.96
CA ALA A 64 -4.76 -8.03 -19.21
C ALA A 64 -6.14 -7.78 -19.87
N THR A 65 -6.39 -6.54 -20.30
CA THR A 65 -7.62 -6.16 -20.98
C THR A 65 -7.77 -6.87 -22.32
N GLU A 66 -6.70 -6.93 -23.12
CA GLU A 66 -6.69 -7.66 -24.39
C GLU A 66 -6.98 -9.14 -24.16
N ARG A 67 -6.28 -9.79 -23.21
CA ARG A 67 -6.49 -11.21 -22.86
C ARG A 67 -7.93 -11.48 -22.40
N ALA A 68 -8.48 -10.63 -21.55
CA ALA A 68 -9.88 -10.73 -21.10
C ALA A 68 -10.87 -10.54 -22.27
N SER A 69 -10.57 -9.67 -23.24
CA SER A 69 -11.40 -9.47 -24.43
C SER A 69 -11.40 -10.68 -25.38
N PHE A 70 -10.27 -11.38 -25.51
CA PHE A 70 -10.17 -12.62 -26.30
C PHE A 70 -10.91 -13.80 -25.67
N SER A 71 -10.89 -13.94 -24.34
CA SER A 71 -11.67 -14.97 -23.63
C SER A 71 -13.18 -14.75 -23.75
N ASN A 72 -13.64 -13.50 -23.64
CA ASN A 72 -15.06 -13.14 -23.79
C ASN A 72 -15.65 -13.53 -25.17
N ASN A 73 -14.82 -13.55 -26.21
CA ASN A 73 -15.27 -13.89 -27.57
C ASN A 73 -15.44 -15.41 -27.78
N LYS A 74 -14.88 -16.23 -26.88
CA LYS A 74 -14.95 -17.70 -26.92
C LYS A 74 -15.99 -18.28 -25.96
N GLU A 75 -16.20 -17.64 -24.82
CA GLU A 75 -17.12 -18.13 -23.78
C GLU A 75 -18.03 -16.98 -23.34
N GLY A 76 -19.30 -17.02 -23.75
CA GLY A 76 -20.29 -16.00 -23.45
C GLY A 76 -20.72 -15.98 -21.98
N LYS A 77 -19.85 -15.54 -21.06
CA LYS A 77 -20.18 -15.41 -19.64
C LYS A 77 -19.64 -14.15 -18.95
N ILE A 78 -20.44 -13.79 -17.94
CA ILE A 78 -20.41 -12.64 -17.04
C ILE A 78 -19.31 -12.89 -15.98
N GLY A 79 -18.16 -12.22 -16.12
CA GLY A 79 -17.03 -12.34 -15.18
C GLY A 79 -15.88 -11.35 -15.43
N LYS A 80 -16.17 -10.20 -16.06
CA LYS A 80 -15.14 -9.33 -16.66
C LYS A 80 -14.12 -8.75 -15.68
N GLU A 81 -14.52 -8.44 -14.45
CA GLU A 81 -13.65 -7.74 -13.50
C GLU A 81 -12.69 -8.71 -12.79
N ASP A 82 -13.20 -9.83 -12.30
CA ASP A 82 -12.39 -10.86 -11.63
C ASP A 82 -11.37 -11.49 -12.59
N ASP A 83 -11.76 -11.73 -13.85
CA ASP A 83 -10.86 -12.25 -14.88
C ASP A 83 -9.77 -11.24 -15.26
N LEU A 84 -10.12 -9.96 -15.39
CA LEU A 84 -9.15 -8.92 -15.73
C LEU A 84 -8.14 -8.71 -14.61
N LEU A 85 -8.62 -8.68 -13.37
CA LEU A 85 -7.79 -8.51 -12.18
C LEU A 85 -6.80 -9.67 -12.01
N SER A 86 -7.29 -10.90 -12.16
CA SER A 86 -6.46 -12.11 -12.10
C SER A 86 -5.39 -12.11 -13.20
N ASN A 87 -5.79 -11.82 -14.45
CA ASN A 87 -4.83 -11.72 -15.56
C ASN A 87 -3.79 -10.61 -15.34
N PHE A 88 -4.17 -9.49 -14.73
CA PHE A 88 -3.24 -8.39 -14.41
C PHE A 88 -2.19 -8.84 -13.40
N PHE A 89 -2.60 -9.50 -12.30
CA PHE A 89 -1.67 -9.97 -11.28
C PHE A 89 -0.75 -11.08 -11.78
N ASP A 90 -1.22 -11.96 -12.66
CA ASP A 90 -0.36 -12.94 -13.32
C ASP A 90 0.77 -12.25 -14.12
N PHE A 91 0.42 -11.22 -14.89
CA PHE A 91 1.42 -10.46 -15.66
C PHE A 91 2.36 -9.64 -14.76
N GLU A 92 1.87 -9.09 -13.65
CA GLU A 92 2.69 -8.39 -12.64
C GLU A 92 3.71 -9.35 -12.00
N LEU A 93 3.27 -10.55 -11.61
CA LEU A 93 4.12 -11.59 -11.02
C LEU A 93 5.24 -12.04 -11.98
N GLU A 94 4.90 -12.25 -13.26
CA GLU A 94 5.90 -12.62 -14.29
C GLU A 94 6.96 -11.52 -14.50
N MET A 95 6.56 -10.25 -14.35
CA MET A 95 7.43 -9.09 -14.51
C MET A 95 8.33 -8.86 -13.30
N GLU A 96 7.77 -8.84 -12.09
CA GLU A 96 8.50 -8.47 -10.86
C GLU A 96 9.31 -9.63 -10.26
N LYS A 97 8.93 -10.89 -10.52
CA LYS A 97 9.58 -12.16 -10.11
C LYS A 97 9.81 -12.39 -8.61
N ASN A 98 9.83 -11.34 -7.81
CA ASN A 98 10.21 -11.34 -6.39
C ASN A 98 9.12 -10.79 -5.47
N LEU A 99 8.15 -10.04 -6.01
CA LEU A 99 7.05 -9.43 -5.27
C LEU A 99 5.75 -9.62 -6.07
N CYS A 100 4.64 -9.91 -5.39
CA CYS A 100 3.32 -9.92 -6.00
C CYS A 100 2.33 -9.33 -5.00
N ARG A 101 1.55 -8.34 -5.44
CA ARG A 101 0.58 -7.66 -4.58
C ARG A 101 -0.53 -8.57 -4.12
N ASP A 102 -0.89 -9.57 -4.93
CA ASP A 102 -1.84 -10.60 -4.55
C ASP A 102 -1.34 -11.33 -3.29
N LEU A 103 -0.13 -11.90 -3.32
CA LEU A 103 0.45 -12.61 -2.17
C LEU A 103 0.57 -11.72 -0.91
N LEU A 104 0.91 -10.45 -1.07
CA LEU A 104 1.04 -9.51 0.05
C LEU A 104 -0.30 -9.10 0.66
N SER A 105 -1.35 -8.97 -0.16
CA SER A 105 -2.64 -8.38 0.23
C SER A 105 -3.75 -9.41 0.44
N THR A 106 -3.50 -10.70 0.13
CA THR A 106 -4.49 -11.77 0.29
C THR A 106 -4.04 -12.90 1.21
N THR A 107 -2.80 -12.84 1.72
CA THR A 107 -2.27 -13.85 2.65
C THR A 107 -2.25 -13.32 4.08
N PRO A 108 -2.99 -13.92 5.03
CA PRO A 108 -3.12 -13.42 6.42
C PRO A 108 -1.79 -13.27 7.18
N HIS A 109 -0.79 -14.08 6.82
CA HIS A 109 0.54 -14.01 7.41
C HIS A 109 1.32 -12.75 6.99
N TYR A 110 1.13 -12.28 5.75
CA TYR A 110 1.76 -11.06 5.25
C TYR A 110 0.97 -9.81 5.62
N GLU A 111 -0.37 -9.92 5.72
CA GLU A 111 -1.23 -8.87 6.25
C GLU A 111 -0.81 -8.49 7.68
N SER A 112 -0.86 -9.41 8.64
CA SER A 112 -0.63 -9.06 10.06
C SER A 112 0.73 -8.41 10.39
N GLY A 113 1.78 -8.69 9.62
CA GLY A 113 3.12 -8.12 9.81
C GLY A 113 3.33 -6.76 9.12
N ASN A 114 2.70 -6.55 7.97
CA ASN A 114 2.89 -5.34 7.16
C ASN A 114 1.77 -4.31 7.39
N ASP A 115 0.57 -4.74 7.79
CA ASP A 115 -0.58 -3.86 7.98
C ASP A 115 -0.31 -2.82 9.07
N LEU A 116 0.35 -3.21 10.17
CA LEU A 116 0.74 -2.27 11.22
C LEU A 116 1.75 -1.21 10.72
N HIS A 117 2.67 -1.59 9.84
CA HIS A 117 3.67 -0.66 9.31
C HIS A 117 3.07 0.26 8.22
N CYS A 118 2.19 -0.30 7.38
CA CYS A 118 1.43 0.42 6.38
C CYS A 118 0.44 1.40 7.02
N ASP A 119 -0.35 0.98 7.99
CA ASP A 119 -1.26 1.84 8.75
C ASP A 119 -0.51 2.95 9.47
N LEU A 120 0.64 2.63 10.06
CA LEU A 120 1.47 3.64 10.71
C LEU A 120 2.05 4.62 9.68
N ALA A 121 2.50 4.14 8.52
CA ALA A 121 2.99 4.99 7.42
C ALA A 121 1.88 5.86 6.83
N VAL A 122 0.70 5.30 6.54
CA VAL A 122 -0.48 5.99 6.03
C VAL A 122 -1.00 7.01 7.04
N TYR A 123 -1.04 6.66 8.34
CA TYR A 123 -1.37 7.58 9.42
C TYR A 123 -0.38 8.74 9.54
N PHE A 124 0.90 8.53 9.21
CA PHE A 124 1.91 9.61 9.23
C PHE A 124 1.97 10.43 7.94
N VAL A 125 1.65 9.84 6.79
CA VAL A 125 1.69 10.49 5.47
C VAL A 125 0.40 11.26 5.20
N LEU A 126 -0.75 10.76 5.63
CA LEU A 126 -2.01 11.47 5.48
C LEU A 126 -2.06 12.61 6.52
N PRO A 127 -2.25 13.88 6.10
CA PRO A 127 -2.55 14.94 7.06
C PRO A 127 -3.80 14.51 7.82
N GLY A 128 -3.67 14.38 9.14
CA GLY A 128 -4.77 13.97 10.02
C GLY A 128 -5.99 14.79 9.64
N LYS A 129 -7.12 14.10 9.34
CA LYS A 129 -8.37 14.72 8.90
C LYS A 129 -8.57 16.02 9.68
N VAL A 130 -8.34 17.14 9.00
CA VAL A 130 -8.72 18.45 9.52
C VAL A 130 -10.24 18.40 9.51
N VAL A 131 -10.82 18.06 10.66
CA VAL A 131 -12.23 18.29 10.91
C VAL A 131 -12.37 19.80 10.95
N ILE A 132 -12.70 20.39 9.79
CA ILE A 132 -13.19 21.76 9.74
C ILE A 132 -14.60 21.68 10.33
N ALA A 133 -14.72 22.12 11.58
CA ALA A 133 -15.99 22.49 12.20
C ALA A 133 -15.83 23.93 12.68
#